data_AF-A0A822B8G2-F1
#
_entry.id   AF-A0A822B8G2-F1
#
_cell.length_a   1.000
_cell.length_b   1.000
_cell.length_c   1.000
_cell.angle_alpha   90.00
_cell.angle_beta   90.00
_cell.angle_gamma   90.00
#
_symmetry.space_group_name_H-M   'P 1'
#
loop_
_entity.id
_entity.type
_entity.pdbx_description
1 polymer ?
#
loop_
_entity_poly.entity_id
_entity_poly.type
_entity_poly.pdbx_seq_one_letter_code
_entity_poly.pdbx_strand_id
1 'polypeptide(L)'
;MGNQHPKKTTPTVLTNEEINMLKENTEFTEKEIREWHANFIRDCPTGRIDRKKFSEFYKQFCPDGKVESYCKHAFTTFDKNNDGAIDFEEFLLAIAATSQGSIDTRLAFAFDV
;
A
#
# COMPACT_ATOMS: atom_id res chain seq x y z
N MET A 1 19.63 16.98 6.41
CA MET A 1 19.47 17.46 5.02
C MET A 1 18.47 16.53 4.37
N GLY A 2 17.30 17.06 4.03
CA GLY A 2 16.11 16.25 3.74
C GLY A 2 16.26 15.46 2.45
N ASN A 3 16.17 14.13 2.56
CA ASN A 3 15.94 13.27 1.41
C ASN A 3 14.52 13.54 0.91
N GLN A 4 14.41 14.52 0.01
CA GLN A 4 13.24 14.65 -0.84
C GLN A 4 13.23 13.44 -1.74
N HIS A 5 12.38 12.46 -1.41
CA HIS A 5 12.00 11.45 -2.39
C HIS A 5 11.42 12.21 -3.59
N PRO A 6 12.00 12.08 -4.80
CA PRO A 6 11.41 12.67 -5.99
C PRO A 6 9.99 12.14 -6.11
N LYS A 7 9.05 13.01 -6.50
CA LYS A 7 7.66 12.64 -6.79
C LYS A 7 7.67 11.57 -7.89
N LYS A 8 7.80 10.31 -7.52
CA LYS A 8 7.79 9.19 -8.46
C LYS A 8 6.37 9.14 -9.02
N THR A 9 6.20 9.61 -10.25
CA THR A 9 5.18 9.09 -11.15
C THR A 9 5.49 7.61 -11.24
N THR A 10 4.71 6.79 -10.56
CA THR A 10 4.85 5.34 -10.54
C THR A 10 4.95 4.87 -11.99
N PRO A 11 6.11 4.38 -12.44
CA PRO A 11 6.28 4.02 -13.83
C PRO A 11 5.32 2.87 -14.15
N THR A 12 4.73 2.87 -15.36
CA THR A 12 3.90 1.76 -15.87
C THR A 12 4.63 0.40 -15.88
N VAL A 13 5.93 0.39 -15.58
CA VAL A 13 6.80 -0.78 -15.51
C VAL A 13 7.63 -0.67 -14.23
N LEU A 14 7.55 -1.70 -13.37
CA LEU A 14 8.41 -1.83 -12.19
C LEU A 14 9.85 -2.11 -12.60
N THR A 15 10.80 -1.43 -11.96
CA THR A 15 12.22 -1.73 -12.11
C THR A 15 12.60 -3.01 -11.36
N ASN A 16 13.71 -3.64 -11.75
CA ASN A 16 14.21 -4.82 -11.03
C ASN A 16 14.61 -4.50 -9.58
N GLU A 17 15.04 -3.26 -9.31
CA GLU A 17 15.36 -2.80 -7.95
C GLU A 17 14.09 -2.71 -7.08
N GLU A 18 13.01 -2.12 -7.61
CA GLU A 18 11.72 -2.04 -6.92
C GLU A 18 11.13 -3.44 -6.68
N ILE A 19 11.24 -4.34 -7.66
CA ILE A 19 10.81 -5.74 -7.49
C ILE A 19 11.60 -6.44 -6.39
N ASN A 20 12.93 -6.30 -6.38
CA ASN A 20 13.76 -6.93 -5.35
C ASN A 20 13.46 -6.38 -3.96
N MET A 21 13.32 -5.06 -3.84
CA MET A 21 12.92 -4.42 -2.58
C MET A 21 11.56 -4.95 -2.10
N LEU A 22 10.56 -5.02 -2.99
CA LEU A 22 9.25 -5.55 -2.64
C LEU A 22 9.31 -7.02 -2.23
N LYS A 23 10.08 -7.87 -2.91
CA LYS A 23 10.26 -9.28 -2.51
C LYS A 23 10.85 -9.42 -1.11
N GLU A 24 11.85 -8.61 -0.78
CA GLU A 24 12.48 -8.61 0.54
C GLU A 24 11.53 -8.16 1.66
N ASN A 25 10.52 -7.35 1.33
CA ASN A 25 9.63 -6.73 2.33
C ASN A 25 8.20 -7.30 2.35
N THR A 26 7.77 -8.08 1.35
CA THR A 26 6.37 -8.51 1.20
C THR A 26 6.14 -10.02 1.13
N GLU A 27 7.21 -10.83 1.20
CA GLU A 27 7.22 -12.29 0.96
C GLU A 27 6.61 -12.75 -0.38
N PHE A 28 6.09 -11.83 -1.19
CA PHE A 28 5.54 -12.11 -2.50
C PHE A 28 6.64 -12.48 -3.49
N THR A 29 6.31 -13.39 -4.39
CA THR A 29 7.14 -13.70 -5.54
C THR A 29 7.10 -12.55 -6.55
N GLU A 30 8.13 -12.48 -7.40
CA GLU A 30 8.17 -11.50 -8.50
C GLU A 30 6.91 -11.58 -9.38
N LYS A 31 6.40 -12.80 -9.61
CA LYS A 31 5.20 -13.01 -10.41
C LYS A 31 3.98 -12.36 -9.75
N GLU A 32 3.78 -12.59 -8.45
CA GLU A 32 2.67 -12.00 -7.70
C GLU A 32 2.79 -10.46 -7.66
N ILE A 33 3.99 -9.92 -7.43
CA ILE A 33 4.23 -8.47 -7.45
C ILE A 33 3.82 -7.87 -8.81
N ARG A 34 4.21 -8.51 -9.93
CA ARG A 34 3.85 -8.05 -11.28
C ARG A 34 2.35 -8.15 -11.54
N GLU A 35 1.68 -9.19 -11.07
CA GLU A 35 0.22 -9.35 -11.18
C GLU A 35 -0.53 -8.29 -10.37
N TRP A 36 -0.11 -8.05 -9.13
CA TRP A 36 -0.62 -6.96 -8.29
C TRP A 36 -0.43 -5.60 -8.96
N HIS A 37 0.75 -5.35 -9.53
CA HIS A 37 1.03 -4.10 -10.24
C HIS A 37 0.15 -3.92 -11.47
N ALA A 38 -0.02 -4.97 -12.28
CA ALA A 38 -0.89 -4.93 -13.45
C ALA A 38 -2.35 -4.61 -13.07
N ASN A 39 -2.87 -5.24 -12.01
CA ASN A 39 -4.20 -4.95 -11.49
C ASN A 39 -4.30 -3.52 -10.94
N PHE A 40 -3.28 -3.07 -10.20
CA PHE A 40 -3.24 -1.74 -9.63
C PHE A 40 -3.26 -0.64 -10.71
N ILE A 41 -2.46 -0.78 -11.78
CA ILE A 41 -2.47 0.16 -12.91
C ILE A 41 -3.78 0.10 -13.70
N ARG A 42 -4.41 -1.07 -13.83
CA ARG A 42 -5.72 -1.20 -14.47
C ARG A 42 -6.80 -0.43 -13.70
N ASP A 43 -6.80 -0.54 -12.39
CA ASP A 43 -7.84 0.03 -11.54
C ASP A 43 -7.55 1.50 -11.17
N CYS A 44 -6.26 1.86 -11.16
CA CYS A 44 -5.70 3.19 -10.89
C CYS A 44 -4.66 3.56 -11.97
N PRO A 45 -5.09 4.01 -13.17
CA PRO A 45 -4.19 4.33 -14.28
C PRO A 45 -3.23 5.50 -14.01
N THR A 46 -3.48 6.26 -12.94
CA THR A 46 -2.60 7.31 -12.42
C THR A 46 -1.39 6.75 -11.66
N GLY A 47 -1.37 5.45 -11.35
CA GLY A 47 -0.35 4.81 -10.51
C GLY A 47 -0.41 5.21 -9.04
N ARG A 48 -1.48 5.88 -8.60
CA ARG A 48 -1.64 6.39 -7.24
C ARG A 48 -3.10 6.29 -6.80
N ILE A 49 -3.31 5.89 -5.55
CA ILE A 49 -4.63 5.89 -4.89
C ILE A 49 -4.72 7.12 -3.99
N ASP A 50 -5.61 8.04 -4.32
CA ASP A 50 -5.90 9.17 -3.43
C ASP A 50 -6.90 8.78 -2.33
N ARG A 51 -7.05 9.67 -1.33
CA ARG A 51 -7.98 9.45 -0.21
C ARG A 51 -9.42 9.18 -0.65
N LYS A 52 -9.88 9.81 -1.73
CA LYS A 52 -11.26 9.64 -2.22
C LYS A 52 -11.44 8.24 -2.80
N LYS A 53 -10.53 7.84 -3.68
CA LYS A 53 -10.51 6.53 -4.33
C LYS A 53 -10.35 5.40 -3.30
N PHE A 54 -9.48 5.58 -2.31
CA PHE A 54 -9.33 4.63 -1.21
C PHE A 54 -10.64 4.47 -0.41
N SER A 55 -11.33 5.56 -0.11
CA SER A 55 -12.63 5.51 0.57
C SER A 55 -13.70 4.80 -0.25
N GLU A 56 -13.72 5.01 -1.58
CA GLU A 56 -14.65 4.31 -2.48
C GLU A 56 -14.38 2.81 -2.53
N PHE A 57 -13.11 2.40 -2.68
CA PHE A 57 -12.72 0.98 -2.61
C PHE A 57 -13.15 0.36 -1.29
N TYR A 58 -12.83 1.00 -0.17
CA TYR A 58 -13.12 0.45 1.15
C TYR A 58 -14.64 0.37 1.43
N LYS A 59 -15.44 1.31 0.93
CA LYS A 59 -16.91 1.26 1.02
C LYS A 59 -17.51 0.08 0.26
N GLN A 60 -16.91 -0.34 -0.86
CA GLN A 60 -17.36 -1.53 -1.59
C GLN A 60 -17.15 -2.82 -0.79
N PHE A 61 -16.11 -2.88 0.04
CA PHE A 61 -15.83 -4.05 0.90
C PHE A 61 -16.53 -3.99 2.27
N CYS A 62 -17.03 -2.83 2.70
CA CYS A 62 -17.68 -2.63 4.01
C CYS A 62 -18.91 -1.71 3.88
N PRO A 63 -20.11 -2.26 3.61
CA PRO A 63 -21.34 -1.47 3.43
C PRO A 63 -21.89 -0.83 4.72
N ASP A 64 -21.45 -1.24 5.93
CA ASP A 64 -22.07 -0.90 7.23
C ASP A 64 -21.58 0.40 7.92
N GLY A 65 -21.10 1.39 7.15
CA GLY A 65 -21.25 2.80 7.54
C GLY A 65 -20.37 3.41 8.65
N LYS A 66 -19.43 2.70 9.29
CA LYS A 66 -18.39 3.31 10.17
C LYS A 66 -17.06 3.57 9.47
N VAL A 67 -17.12 3.72 8.16
CA VAL A 67 -15.99 3.62 7.24
C VAL A 67 -15.08 4.84 7.29
N GLU A 68 -15.61 6.03 7.55
CA GLU A 68 -14.87 7.27 7.28
C GLU A 68 -13.70 7.53 8.25
N SER A 69 -13.91 7.30 9.56
CA SER A 69 -12.85 7.43 10.57
C SER A 69 -11.81 6.32 10.45
N TYR A 70 -12.24 5.09 10.14
CA TYR A 70 -11.35 3.95 9.95
C TYR A 70 -10.52 4.08 8.67
N CYS A 71 -11.13 4.48 7.55
CA CYS A 71 -10.43 4.76 6.30
C CYS A 71 -9.38 5.84 6.48
N LYS A 72 -9.67 6.90 7.23
CA LYS A 72 -8.69 7.96 7.47
C LYS A 72 -7.47 7.44 8.21
N HIS A 73 -7.68 6.59 9.22
CA HIS A 73 -6.59 5.99 9.97
C HIS A 73 -5.81 4.98 9.13
N ALA A 74 -6.50 4.03 8.48
CA ALA A 74 -5.89 3.04 7.59
C ALA A 74 -5.09 3.68 6.45
N PHE A 75 -5.65 4.73 5.82
CA PHE A 75 -4.95 5.49 4.79
C PHE A 75 -3.65 6.10 5.33
N THR A 76 -3.68 6.70 6.52
CA THR A 76 -2.47 7.30 7.14
C THR A 76 -1.43 6.23 7.51
N THR A 77 -1.87 5.01 7.83
CA THR A 77 -0.96 3.89 8.08
C THR A 77 -0.27 3.41 6.79
N PHE A 78 -0.95 3.52 5.65
CA PHE A 78 -0.47 3.07 4.34
C PHE A 78 0.37 4.14 3.62
N ASP A 79 -0.02 5.41 3.72
CA ASP A 79 0.72 6.59 3.22
C ASP A 79 1.95 6.87 4.10
N LYS A 80 3.04 6.13 3.86
CA LYS A 80 4.28 6.16 4.66
C LYS A 80 5.02 7.48 4.48
N ASN A 81 4.99 8.00 3.26
CA ASN A 81 5.65 9.25 2.93
C ASN A 81 4.81 10.50 3.29
N ASN A 82 3.55 10.32 3.71
CA ASN A 82 2.57 11.37 4.03
C ASN A 82 2.37 12.37 2.87
N ASP A 83 2.46 11.91 1.62
CA ASP A 83 2.25 12.75 0.44
C ASP A 83 0.75 12.90 0.07
N GLY A 84 -0.12 12.19 0.79
CA GLY A 84 -1.57 12.23 0.62
C GLY A 84 -2.10 11.30 -0.47
N ALA A 85 -1.23 10.46 -1.05
CA ALA A 85 -1.56 9.38 -1.96
C ALA A 85 -0.86 8.09 -1.50
N ILE A 86 -1.43 6.94 -1.87
CA ILE A 86 -0.79 5.63 -1.70
C ILE A 86 -0.27 5.22 -3.07
N ASP A 87 1.04 5.06 -3.20
CA ASP A 87 1.63 4.49 -4.40
C ASP A 87 1.57 2.95 -4.40
N PHE A 88 2.05 2.32 -5.47
CA PHE A 88 2.01 0.86 -5.58
C PHE A 88 2.85 0.16 -4.50
N GLU A 89 3.99 0.74 -4.12
CA GLU A 89 4.89 0.16 -3.13
C GLU A 89 4.22 0.17 -1.75
N GLU A 90 3.68 1.33 -1.36
CA GLU A 90 2.92 1.52 -0.13
C GLU A 90 1.68 0.62 -0.08
N PHE A 91 0.97 0.49 -1.21
CA PHE A 91 -0.16 -0.42 -1.34
C PHE A 91 0.26 -1.88 -1.10
N LEU A 92 1.31 -2.35 -1.75
CA LEU A 92 1.71 -3.75 -1.65
C LEU A 92 2.28 -4.10 -0.27
N LEU A 93 3.05 -3.17 0.33
CA LEU A 93 3.54 -3.30 1.70
C LEU A 93 2.38 -3.36 2.70
N ALA A 94 1.35 -2.53 2.52
CA ALA A 94 0.15 -2.55 3.34
C ALA A 94 -0.63 -3.87 3.19
N ILE A 95 -0.76 -4.39 1.97
CA ILE A 95 -1.37 -5.69 1.72
C ILE A 95 -0.54 -6.81 2.36
N ALA A 96 0.78 -6.79 2.25
CA ALA A 96 1.63 -7.79 2.89
C ALA A 96 1.48 -7.77 4.42
N ALA A 97 1.52 -6.58 5.03
CA ALA A 97 1.35 -6.41 6.48
C ALA A 97 -0.05 -6.81 6.99
N THR A 98 -1.09 -6.68 6.15
CA THR A 98 -2.47 -7.05 6.50
C THR A 98 -2.81 -8.51 6.13
N SER A 99 -2.15 -9.08 5.12
CA SER A 99 -2.29 -10.47 4.67
C SER A 99 -1.44 -11.44 5.50
N GLN A 100 -0.30 -11.01 6.03
CA GLN A 100 0.49 -11.76 7.04
C GLN A 100 -0.15 -11.68 8.42
N GLY A 101 -1.43 -12.03 8.52
CA GLY A 101 -2.11 -12.31 9.77
C GLY A 101 -1.58 -13.58 10.46
N SER A 102 -0.27 -13.73 10.61
CA SER A 102 0.36 -14.53 11.64
C SER A 102 0.37 -13.69 12.92
N ILE A 103 -0.18 -14.23 14.00
CA ILE A 103 -0.34 -13.58 15.31
C ILE A 103 0.98 -12.98 15.84
N ASP A 104 2.12 -13.49 15.41
CA ASP A 104 3.46 -13.06 15.83
C ASP A 104 3.80 -11.61 15.44
N THR A 105 3.39 -11.12 14.25
CA THR A 105 3.65 -9.73 13.83
C THR A 105 2.79 -8.72 14.59
N ARG A 106 1.62 -9.16 15.10
CA ARG A 106 0.74 -8.32 15.93
C ARG A 106 1.37 -7.99 17.29
N LEU A 107 2.31 -8.79 17.79
CA LEU A 107 3.02 -8.52 19.04
C LEU A 107 4.14 -7.49 18.88
N ALA A 108 4.87 -7.47 17.76
CA ALA A 108 5.94 -6.50 17.55
C ALA A 108 5.42 -5.05 17.48
N PHE A 109 4.24 -4.85 16.90
CA PHE A 109 3.58 -3.53 16.87
C PHE A 109 2.86 -3.16 18.18
N ALA A 110 2.63 -4.12 19.08
CA ALA A 110 1.92 -3.92 20.33
C ALA A 110 2.85 -3.71 21.54
N PHE A 111 4.16 -3.98 21.41
CA PHE A 111 5.09 -3.99 22.54
C PHE A 111 6.33 -3.10 22.41
N ASP A 112 6.43 -2.23 21.40
CA ASP A 112 7.43 -1.16 21.45
C ASP A 112 6.85 0.02 22.25
N VAL A 113 7.03 -0.09 23.58
CA VAL A 113 6.87 0.96 24.61
C VAL A 113 8.25 1.38 25.08
#